data_AF-A0A8W8NXJ4-F1
#
_entry.id   AF-A0A8W8NXJ4-F1
#
_cell.length_a   1.000
_cell.length_b   1.000
_cell.length_c   1.000
_cell.angle_alpha   90.00
_cell.angle_beta   90.00
_cell.angle_gamma   90.00
#
_symmetry.space_group_name_H-M   'P 1'
#
loop_
_entity.id
_entity.type
_entity.pdbx_description
1 polymer ?
#
loop_
_entity_poly.entity_id
_entity_poly.type
_entity_poly.pdbx_seq_one_letter_code
_entity_poly.pdbx_strand_id
1 'polypeptide(L)'
;MNSLRYSSKCFTLLNHGNARKYGILGNFFNRFNKKESDDKFLVGEDPHGNTYYEKPPSPEASRQVPKRWIKYNDAMSKKYTEENRHFLFTDAPIPVEWRAWLQLKRKSAPTLEEVIRNEAIKLRTIQRAKELEDKEKEEKLLQTQAGELASSDPPSKEPDFPVYPGFSTLKEYRQEYEELKPDSEQKKK
;
A
#
# COMPACT_ATOMS: atom_id res chain seq x y z
N MET A 1 22.62 -28.91 -73.15
CA MET A 1 21.96 -27.61 -73.35
C MET A 1 20.47 -27.77 -73.09
N ASN A 2 19.92 -26.91 -72.24
CA ASN A 2 18.59 -26.98 -71.64
C ASN A 2 17.45 -26.99 -72.67
N SER A 3 16.38 -27.74 -72.40
CA SER A 3 15.02 -27.24 -72.63
C SER A 3 13.97 -28.03 -71.84
N LEU A 4 13.23 -27.27 -71.02
CA LEU A 4 12.09 -27.65 -70.20
C LEU A 4 10.90 -28.10 -71.06
N ARG A 5 10.19 -29.15 -70.64
CA ARG A 5 8.71 -29.21 -70.75
C ARG A 5 8.11 -29.99 -69.58
N TYR A 6 7.75 -29.26 -68.54
CA TYR A 6 6.70 -29.66 -67.61
C TYR A 6 5.35 -29.60 -68.35
N SER A 7 4.56 -30.67 -68.27
CA SER A 7 3.17 -30.67 -68.70
C SER A 7 2.31 -31.39 -67.67
N SER A 8 1.36 -30.62 -67.17
CA SER A 8 0.38 -30.88 -66.12
C SER A 8 -0.61 -31.99 -66.45
N LYS A 9 -0.92 -32.85 -65.46
CA LYS A 9 -2.26 -33.41 -65.19
C LYS A 9 -2.38 -33.58 -63.66
N CYS A 10 -3.02 -32.63 -62.98
CA CYS A 10 -4.40 -32.70 -62.43
C CYS A 10 -4.54 -33.82 -61.36
N PHE A 11 -4.64 -33.50 -60.06
CA PHE A 11 -5.88 -33.14 -59.33
C PHE A 11 -6.91 -34.30 -59.47
N THR A 12 -7.30 -35.10 -58.47
CA THR A 12 -7.70 -34.82 -57.08
C THR A 12 -7.95 -36.12 -56.28
N LEU A 13 -7.79 -36.01 -54.96
CA LEU A 13 -8.58 -36.60 -53.85
C LEU A 13 -8.64 -38.12 -53.64
N LEU A 14 -8.08 -38.55 -52.51
CA LEU A 14 -8.87 -39.26 -51.49
C LEU A 14 -8.32 -38.95 -50.10
N ASN A 15 -9.11 -38.16 -49.37
CA ASN A 15 -8.99 -37.95 -47.93
C ASN A 15 -9.18 -39.29 -47.22
N HIS A 16 -8.16 -39.77 -46.52
CA HIS A 16 -8.36 -40.58 -45.32
C HIS A 16 -8.06 -39.71 -44.11
N GLY A 17 -9.14 -39.23 -43.49
CA GLY A 17 -9.10 -38.51 -42.24
C GLY A 17 -8.64 -39.38 -41.09
N ASN A 18 -7.86 -38.73 -40.21
CA ASN A 18 -7.97 -38.78 -38.76
C ASN A 18 -8.01 -40.15 -38.07
N ALA A 19 -6.87 -40.53 -37.50
CA ALA A 19 -6.85 -41.20 -36.20
C ALA A 19 -5.64 -40.71 -35.41
N ARG A 20 -5.72 -39.46 -34.91
CA ARG A 20 -4.86 -39.01 -33.81
C ARG A 20 -5.21 -39.85 -32.57
N LYS A 21 -4.54 -40.98 -32.40
CA LYS A 21 -4.51 -41.68 -31.11
C LYS A 21 -3.58 -40.91 -30.16
N TYR A 22 -4.09 -39.79 -29.62
CA TYR A 22 -3.57 -39.26 -28.36
C TYR A 22 -4.55 -39.71 -27.29
N GLY A 23 -4.02 -40.53 -26.37
CA GLY A 23 -4.78 -41.17 -25.31
C GLY A 23 -5.59 -40.18 -24.48
N ILE A 24 -6.78 -40.63 -24.11
CA ILE A 24 -7.71 -40.01 -23.16
C ILE A 24 -7.06 -40.01 -21.77
N LEU A 25 -6.08 -39.15 -21.52
CA LEU A 25 -5.52 -38.89 -20.18
C LEU A 25 -5.14 -37.41 -19.96
N GLY A 26 -5.50 -36.52 -20.88
CA GLY A 26 -5.27 -35.08 -20.75
C GLY A 26 -6.58 -34.33 -20.51
N ASN A 27 -7.21 -34.52 -19.33
CA ASN A 27 -8.21 -33.62 -18.73
C ASN A 27 -8.74 -34.16 -17.37
N PHE A 28 -7.84 -34.70 -16.52
CA PHE A 28 -8.10 -34.93 -15.09
C PHE A 28 -7.51 -33.81 -14.21
N PHE A 29 -7.36 -32.63 -14.80
CA PHE A 29 -6.98 -31.38 -14.14
C PHE A 29 -8.23 -30.67 -13.57
N ASN A 30 -8.04 -29.94 -12.46
CA ASN A 30 -8.87 -28.85 -11.94
C ASN A 30 -10.12 -29.12 -11.06
N ARG A 31 -10.55 -30.36 -10.80
CA ARG A 31 -11.71 -30.57 -9.90
C ARG A 31 -11.37 -30.52 -8.40
N PHE A 32 -10.15 -30.91 -7.99
CA PHE A 32 -9.83 -31.15 -6.57
C PHE A 32 -9.26 -29.94 -5.81
N ASN A 33 -9.02 -28.82 -6.50
CA ASN A 33 -8.65 -27.56 -5.87
C ASN A 33 -9.53 -26.44 -6.45
N LYS A 34 -10.85 -26.56 -6.31
CA LYS A 34 -11.72 -25.39 -6.49
C LYS A 34 -11.43 -24.47 -5.30
N LYS A 35 -10.39 -23.62 -5.45
CA LYS A 35 -10.07 -22.56 -4.50
C LYS A 35 -11.37 -21.80 -4.30
N GLU A 36 -11.87 -21.77 -3.07
CA GLU A 36 -13.09 -21.06 -2.73
C GLU A 36 -12.98 -19.65 -3.31
N SER A 37 -13.94 -19.24 -4.14
CA SER A 37 -13.85 -17.92 -4.77
C SER A 37 -13.93 -16.87 -3.67
N ASP A 38 -13.02 -15.88 -3.73
CA ASP A 38 -12.98 -14.81 -2.74
C ASP A 38 -14.32 -14.06 -2.68
N ASP A 39 -15.12 -14.13 -3.75
CA ASP A 39 -16.48 -13.57 -3.85
C ASP A 39 -17.39 -13.98 -2.69
N LYS A 40 -17.19 -15.17 -2.11
CA LYS A 40 -17.93 -15.61 -0.92
C LYS A 40 -17.69 -14.70 0.30
N PHE A 41 -16.51 -14.09 0.36
CA PHE A 41 -16.06 -13.26 1.46
C PHE A 41 -16.11 -11.77 1.13
N LEU A 42 -16.73 -11.36 0.01
CA LEU A 42 -16.80 -9.97 -0.41
C LEU A 42 -17.61 -9.15 0.60
N VAL A 43 -17.01 -8.06 1.08
CA VAL A 43 -17.62 -7.14 2.05
C VAL A 43 -18.04 -5.85 1.38
N GLY A 44 -17.20 -5.29 0.51
CA GLY A 44 -17.51 -4.04 -0.18
C GLY A 44 -16.37 -3.54 -1.04
N GLU A 45 -16.61 -2.37 -1.62
CA GLU A 45 -15.70 -1.66 -2.52
C GLU A 45 -15.55 -0.22 -2.05
N ASP A 46 -14.37 0.37 -2.26
CA ASP A 46 -14.14 1.79 -1.98
C ASP A 46 -14.32 2.68 -3.24
N PRO A 47 -14.32 4.01 -3.11
CA PRO A 47 -14.39 4.91 -4.27
C PRO A 47 -13.23 4.75 -5.27
N HIS A 48 -12.15 4.08 -4.89
CA HIS A 48 -10.97 3.87 -5.73
C HIS A 48 -11.03 2.54 -6.51
N GLY A 49 -12.09 1.74 -6.34
CA GLY A 49 -12.25 0.45 -7.01
C GLY A 49 -11.48 -0.70 -6.36
N ASN A 50 -11.03 -0.55 -5.11
CA ASN A 50 -10.45 -1.64 -4.35
C ASN A 50 -11.57 -2.47 -3.71
N THR A 51 -11.45 -3.79 -3.75
CA THR A 51 -12.41 -4.71 -3.16
C THR A 51 -11.89 -5.32 -1.87
N TYR A 52 -12.77 -5.41 -0.87
CA TYR A 52 -12.44 -5.79 0.49
C TYR A 52 -13.16 -7.07 0.89
N TYR A 53 -12.46 -7.93 1.61
CA TYR A 53 -12.93 -9.27 1.93
C TYR A 53 -12.74 -9.60 3.41
N GLU A 54 -13.67 -10.35 3.99
CA GLU A 54 -13.61 -10.83 5.37
C GLU A 54 -14.01 -12.30 5.47
N LYS A 55 -13.11 -13.10 6.03
CA LYS A 55 -13.40 -14.48 6.44
C LYS A 55 -13.64 -14.51 7.94
N PRO A 56 -14.84 -14.91 8.40
CA PRO A 56 -15.12 -15.05 9.82
C PRO A 56 -14.24 -16.15 10.43
N PRO A 57 -13.93 -16.08 11.73
CA PRO A 57 -13.20 -17.14 12.42
C PRO A 57 -13.98 -18.45 12.40
N SER A 58 -13.27 -19.58 12.43
CA SER A 58 -13.91 -20.89 12.50
C SER A 58 -14.66 -21.03 13.84
N PRO A 59 -15.92 -21.53 13.86
CA PRO A 59 -16.66 -21.74 15.10
C PRO A 59 -15.95 -22.70 16.07
N GLU A 60 -15.09 -23.58 15.55
CA GLU A 60 -14.31 -24.55 16.33
C GLU A 60 -13.17 -23.91 17.14
N ALA A 61 -12.72 -22.71 16.76
CA ALA A 61 -11.57 -22.04 17.35
C ALA A 61 -11.98 -20.69 17.97
N SER A 62 -12.40 -20.72 19.24
CA SER A 62 -12.98 -19.57 19.97
C SER A 62 -12.09 -18.32 20.10
N ARG A 63 -10.78 -18.42 19.86
CA ARG A 63 -9.82 -17.31 19.97
C ARG A 63 -9.37 -16.73 18.63
N GLN A 64 -9.89 -17.22 17.50
CA GLN A 64 -9.50 -16.70 16.19
C GLN A 64 -10.16 -15.36 15.90
N VAL A 65 -9.39 -14.44 15.33
CA VAL A 65 -9.89 -13.17 14.78
C VAL A 65 -10.28 -13.36 13.31
N PRO A 66 -11.24 -12.58 12.79
CA PRO A 66 -11.57 -12.63 11.37
C PRO A 66 -10.35 -12.25 10.53
N LYS A 67 -10.18 -12.92 9.39
CA LYS A 67 -9.12 -12.60 8.43
C LYS A 67 -9.67 -11.62 7.40
N ARG A 68 -9.04 -10.46 7.27
CA ARG A 68 -9.44 -9.42 6.32
C ARG A 68 -8.34 -9.17 5.30
N TRP A 69 -8.71 -8.97 4.04
CA TRP A 69 -7.76 -8.66 2.97
C TRP A 69 -8.38 -7.76 1.90
N ILE A 70 -7.50 -7.14 1.11
CA ILE A 70 -7.84 -6.23 0.02
C ILE A 70 -7.36 -6.86 -1.29
N LYS A 71 -8.15 -6.67 -2.36
CA LYS A 71 -7.66 -6.75 -3.73
C LYS A 71 -7.69 -5.34 -4.31
N TYR A 72 -6.53 -4.91 -4.77
CA TYR A 72 -6.40 -3.61 -5.39
C TYR A 72 -7.05 -3.60 -6.77
N ASN A 73 -7.44 -2.41 -7.22
CA ASN A 73 -7.89 -2.19 -8.60
C ASN A 73 -6.79 -2.56 -9.62
N ASP A 74 -7.15 -2.74 -10.90
CA ASP A 74 -6.21 -3.17 -11.95
C ASP A 74 -4.99 -2.25 -12.09
N ALA A 75 -5.18 -0.93 -11.95
CA ALA A 75 -4.10 0.04 -12.06
C ALA A 75 -3.03 -0.17 -10.98
N MET A 76 -3.48 -0.46 -9.76
CA MET A 76 -2.62 -0.63 -8.60
C MET A 76 -2.11 -2.07 -8.47
N SER A 77 -2.91 -3.06 -8.89
CA SER A 77 -2.51 -4.47 -8.99
C SER A 77 -1.35 -4.69 -9.96
N LYS A 78 -1.18 -3.87 -11.00
CA LYS A 78 -0.01 -3.97 -11.90
C LYS A 78 1.30 -3.57 -11.21
N LYS A 79 1.24 -2.69 -10.22
CA LYS A 79 2.41 -2.36 -9.41
C LYS A 79 2.58 -3.33 -8.25
N TYR A 80 1.63 -4.24 -8.03
CA TYR A 80 1.71 -5.25 -6.98
C TYR A 80 2.67 -6.36 -7.37
N THR A 81 3.79 -6.42 -6.66
CA THR A 81 4.78 -7.49 -6.71
C THR A 81 4.99 -8.02 -5.29
N GLU A 82 5.38 -9.29 -5.13
CA GLU A 82 5.61 -9.88 -3.79
C GLU A 82 6.62 -9.06 -2.97
N GLU A 83 7.63 -8.51 -3.62
CA GLU A 83 8.69 -7.69 -3.03
C GLU A 83 8.22 -6.32 -2.49
N ASN A 84 7.12 -5.77 -3.02
CA ASN A 84 6.61 -4.46 -2.62
C ASN A 84 5.24 -4.53 -1.92
N ARG A 85 4.77 -5.74 -1.59
CA ARG A 85 3.52 -5.98 -0.86
C ARG A 85 3.42 -5.12 0.41
N HIS A 86 4.51 -5.02 1.17
CA HIS A 86 4.53 -4.24 2.42
C HIS A 86 4.43 -2.73 2.17
N PHE A 87 5.11 -2.25 1.13
CA PHE A 87 5.06 -0.85 0.71
C PHE A 87 3.63 -0.46 0.29
N LEU A 88 2.94 -1.34 -0.45
CA LEU A 88 1.59 -1.06 -0.93
C LEU A 88 0.57 -0.86 0.19
N PHE A 89 0.61 -1.61 1.29
CA PHE A 89 -0.33 -1.35 2.39
C PHE A 89 -0.11 0.01 3.06
N THR A 90 1.13 0.49 3.07
CA THR A 90 1.50 1.77 3.73
C THR A 90 1.24 2.96 2.81
N ASP A 91 1.61 2.84 1.54
CA ASP A 91 1.65 3.94 0.58
C ASP A 91 0.54 3.91 -0.47
N ALA A 92 -0.23 2.82 -0.60
CA ALA A 92 -1.37 2.81 -1.50
C ALA A 92 -2.46 3.78 -0.99
N PRO A 93 -3.22 4.39 -1.93
CA PRO A 93 -4.33 5.28 -1.61
C PRO A 93 -5.54 4.47 -1.08
N ILE A 94 -5.43 3.92 0.12
CA ILE A 94 -6.50 3.23 0.84
C ILE A 94 -7.19 4.26 1.75
N PRO A 95 -8.53 4.40 1.70
CA PRO A 95 -9.23 5.26 2.65
C PRO A 95 -8.97 4.85 4.10
N VAL A 96 -8.89 5.84 4.99
CA VAL A 96 -8.44 5.62 6.38
C VAL A 96 -9.38 4.68 7.14
N GLU A 97 -10.67 4.75 6.84
CA GLU A 97 -11.73 3.94 7.39
C GLU A 97 -11.54 2.46 7.05
N TRP A 98 -11.27 2.19 5.77
CA TRP A 98 -10.97 0.84 5.27
C TRP A 98 -9.65 0.31 5.85
N ARG A 99 -8.63 1.17 5.98
CA ARG A 99 -7.36 0.80 6.62
C ARG A 99 -7.55 0.42 8.08
N ALA A 100 -8.36 1.17 8.83
CA ALA A 100 -8.67 0.86 10.22
C ALA A 100 -9.46 -0.47 10.36
N TRP A 101 -10.37 -0.73 9.42
CA TRP A 101 -11.09 -2.00 9.36
C TRP A 101 -10.18 -3.20 9.01
N LEU A 102 -9.28 -3.06 8.04
CA LEU A 102 -8.28 -4.09 7.71
C LEU A 102 -7.36 -4.41 8.90
N GLN A 103 -7.01 -3.39 9.71
CA GLN A 103 -6.21 -3.54 10.93
C GLN A 103 -6.98 -4.10 12.13
N LEU A 104 -8.24 -4.52 11.95
CA LEU A 104 -9.13 -5.01 13.02
C LEU A 104 -9.41 -3.96 14.12
N LYS A 105 -9.10 -2.68 13.89
CA LYS A 105 -9.42 -1.59 14.83
C LYS A 105 -10.92 -1.28 14.83
N ARG A 106 -11.58 -1.45 13.69
CA ARG A 106 -13.04 -1.32 13.54
C ARG A 106 -13.68 -2.70 13.44
N LYS A 107 -14.84 -2.89 14.08
CA LYS A 107 -15.61 -4.14 13.98
C LYS A 107 -16.37 -4.23 12.65
N SER A 108 -17.12 -3.17 12.32
CA SER A 108 -17.91 -3.06 11.08
C SER A 108 -17.13 -2.43 9.94
N ALA A 109 -17.41 -2.86 8.71
CA ALA A 109 -16.92 -2.21 7.51
C ALA A 109 -17.50 -0.80 7.37
N PRO A 110 -16.74 0.16 6.82
CA PRO A 110 -17.24 1.51 6.60
C PRO A 110 -18.26 1.57 5.47
N THR A 111 -19.13 2.57 5.51
CA THR A 111 -20.08 2.82 4.41
C THR A 111 -19.47 3.75 3.37
N LEU A 112 -19.94 3.64 2.11
CA LEU A 112 -19.47 4.50 1.03
C LEU A 112 -19.67 5.99 1.35
N GLU A 113 -20.84 6.34 1.88
CA GLU A 113 -21.15 7.72 2.27
C GLU A 113 -20.22 8.26 3.37
N GLU A 114 -19.83 7.42 4.34
CA GLU A 114 -18.88 7.80 5.39
C GLU A 114 -17.52 8.15 4.78
N VAL A 115 -17.02 7.29 3.89
CA VAL A 115 -15.74 7.47 3.22
C VAL A 115 -15.73 8.77 2.41
N ILE A 116 -16.75 9.00 1.59
CA ILE A 116 -16.87 10.22 0.77
C ILE A 116 -16.95 11.47 1.66
N ARG A 117 -17.75 11.43 2.74
CA ARG A 117 -17.90 12.56 3.66
C ARG A 117 -16.56 12.91 4.34
N ASN A 118 -15.82 11.91 4.80
CA ASN A 118 -14.54 12.11 5.46
C ASN A 118 -13.47 12.59 4.48
N GLU A 119 -13.49 12.11 3.24
CA GLU A 119 -12.64 12.63 2.18
C GLU A 119 -12.91 14.13 1.91
N ALA A 120 -14.17 14.53 1.82
CA ALA A 120 -14.54 15.93 1.69
C ALA A 120 -14.06 16.79 2.87
N ILE A 121 -14.15 16.26 4.10
CA ILE A 121 -13.62 16.94 5.30
C ILE A 121 -12.10 17.08 5.20
N LYS A 122 -11.38 16.01 4.83
CA LYS A 122 -9.92 16.03 4.66
C LYS A 122 -9.49 17.10 3.68
N LEU A 123 -10.12 17.17 2.50
CA LEU A 123 -9.81 18.18 1.49
C LEU A 123 -10.06 19.61 2.01
N ARG A 124 -11.19 19.81 2.70
CA ARG A 124 -11.54 21.12 3.27
C ARG A 124 -10.56 21.56 4.37
N THR A 125 -10.06 20.62 5.17
CA THR A 125 -9.03 20.89 6.19
C THR A 125 -7.69 21.26 5.55
N ILE A 126 -7.26 20.53 4.51
CA ILE A 126 -6.03 20.84 3.77
C ILE A 126 -6.10 22.24 3.18
N GLN A 127 -7.23 22.61 2.58
CA GLN A 127 -7.43 23.95 2.04
C GLN A 127 -7.31 25.02 3.12
N ARG A 128 -8.01 24.86 4.26
CA ARG A 128 -7.94 25.81 5.38
C ARG A 128 -6.55 25.93 5.97
N ALA A 129 -5.84 24.81 6.11
CA ALA A 129 -4.47 24.79 6.61
C ALA A 129 -3.56 25.63 5.70
N LYS A 130 -3.67 25.43 4.38
CA LYS A 130 -2.93 26.23 3.40
C LYS A 130 -3.25 27.73 3.49
N GLU A 131 -4.53 28.08 3.60
CA GLU A 131 -4.95 29.49 3.75
C GLU A 131 -4.39 30.14 5.03
N LEU A 132 -4.24 29.37 6.11
CA LEU A 132 -3.62 29.85 7.36
C LEU A 132 -2.11 29.99 7.21
N GLU A 133 -1.43 29.02 6.60
CA GLU A 133 0.01 29.08 6.32
C GLU A 133 0.37 30.28 5.44
N ASP A 134 -0.43 30.56 4.41
CA ASP A 134 -0.22 31.70 3.52
C ASP A 134 -0.38 33.03 4.27
N LYS A 135 -1.41 33.16 5.14
CA LYS A 135 -1.61 34.34 6.00
C LYS A 135 -0.48 34.53 7.01
N GLU A 136 -0.08 33.48 7.71
CA GLU A 136 1.01 33.53 8.68
C GLU A 136 2.32 33.97 8.00
N LYS A 137 2.57 33.47 6.78
CA LYS A 137 3.72 33.87 5.98
C LYS A 137 3.66 35.34 5.59
N GLU A 138 2.52 35.86 5.18
CA GLU A 138 2.32 37.28 4.86
C GLU A 138 2.53 38.17 6.10
N GLU A 139 1.92 37.82 7.24
CA GLU A 139 2.07 38.53 8.50
C GLU A 139 3.53 38.56 8.96
N LYS A 140 4.23 37.42 8.87
CA LYS A 140 5.64 37.33 9.21
C LYS A 140 6.51 38.23 8.31
N LEU A 141 6.20 38.31 7.02
CA LEU A 141 6.90 39.21 6.09
C LEU A 141 6.67 40.68 6.43
N LEU A 142 5.46 41.05 6.83
CA LEU A 142 5.13 42.41 7.28
C LEU A 142 5.83 42.76 8.59
N GLN A 143 5.83 41.86 9.57
CA GLN A 143 6.51 42.06 10.87
C GLN A 143 8.03 42.16 10.71
N THR A 144 8.62 41.36 9.81
CA THR A 144 10.05 41.46 9.47
C THR A 144 10.37 42.83 8.87
N GLN A 145 9.51 43.34 7.98
CA GLN A 145 9.68 44.66 7.36
C GLN A 145 9.44 45.82 8.34
N ALA A 146 8.52 45.65 9.28
CA ALA A 146 8.20 46.64 10.33
C ALA A 146 9.28 46.71 11.44
N GLY A 147 10.30 45.84 11.41
CA GLY A 147 11.37 45.81 12.40
C GLY A 147 10.95 45.26 13.77
N GLU A 148 9.74 44.68 13.88
CA GLU A 148 9.19 44.15 15.13
C GLU A 148 9.72 42.76 15.50
N LEU A 149 10.40 42.06 14.57
CA LEU A 149 11.12 40.82 14.88
C LEU A 149 12.51 41.15 15.46
N ALA A 150 12.54 41.74 16.65
CA ALA A 150 13.66 41.49 17.55
C ALA A 150 13.69 39.98 17.76
N SER A 151 14.84 39.36 17.45
CA SER A 151 15.09 37.94 17.66
C SER A 151 14.45 37.50 18.97
N SER A 152 13.39 36.70 18.90
CA SER A 152 13.00 35.89 20.05
C SER A 152 14.27 35.15 20.43
N ASP A 153 14.81 35.49 21.59
CA ASP A 153 16.05 34.95 22.11
C ASP A 153 16.09 33.43 21.88
N PRO A 154 17.27 32.84 21.61
CA PRO A 154 17.38 31.38 21.62
C PRO A 154 16.71 30.87 22.89
N PRO A 155 15.91 29.79 22.81
CA PRO A 155 15.11 29.31 23.94
C PRO A 155 15.98 29.33 25.18
N SER A 156 15.48 29.99 26.23
CA SER A 156 16.12 30.00 27.55
C SER A 156 16.66 28.59 27.82
N LYS A 157 17.88 28.49 28.34
CA LYS A 157 18.55 27.19 28.59
C LYS A 157 17.75 26.22 29.47
N GLU A 158 16.64 26.65 30.04
CA GLU A 158 15.71 25.82 30.77
C GLU A 158 14.80 25.07 29.79
N PRO A 159 14.78 23.73 29.83
CA PRO A 159 13.91 22.94 28.98
C PRO A 159 12.45 23.13 29.39
N ASP A 160 11.55 23.21 28.40
CA ASP A 160 10.09 23.31 28.57
C ASP A 160 9.47 22.13 29.36
N PHE A 161 10.23 21.04 29.49
CA PHE A 161 9.83 19.81 30.18
C PHE A 161 10.74 19.55 31.38
N PRO A 162 10.19 19.04 32.51
CA PRO A 162 10.98 18.76 33.71
C PRO A 162 12.09 17.76 33.40
N VAL A 163 13.34 18.12 33.75
CA VAL A 163 14.48 17.21 33.71
C VAL A 163 14.43 16.36 34.96
N TYR A 164 14.15 15.07 34.79
CA TYR A 164 14.16 14.13 35.90
C TYR A 164 15.58 13.69 36.24
N PRO A 165 15.98 13.73 37.52
CA PRO A 165 17.27 13.18 37.94
C PRO A 165 17.33 11.69 37.58
N GLY A 166 18.37 11.27 36.86
CA GLY A 166 18.59 9.89 36.41
C GLY A 166 18.27 9.61 34.94
N PHE A 167 17.71 10.57 34.20
CA PHE A 167 17.59 10.47 32.74
C PHE A 167 18.61 11.39 32.08
N SER A 168 19.59 10.78 31.42
CA SER A 168 20.63 11.46 30.63
C SER A 168 19.98 12.31 29.54
N THR A 169 20.43 13.56 29.40
CA THR A 169 19.98 14.41 28.29
C THR A 169 20.40 13.79 26.96
N LEU A 170 19.67 14.04 25.88
CA LEU A 170 20.05 13.51 24.55
C LEU A 170 21.50 13.85 24.14
N LYS A 171 22.06 14.94 24.67
CA LYS A 171 23.46 15.32 24.48
C LYS A 171 24.41 14.38 25.22
N GLU A 172 24.14 14.11 26.49
CA GLU A 172 24.90 13.16 27.31
C GLU A 172 24.78 11.73 26.77
N TYR A 173 23.59 11.30 26.35
CA TYR A 173 23.39 10.01 25.69
C TYR A 173 24.19 9.90 24.39
N ARG A 174 24.18 10.95 23.55
CA ARG A 174 24.98 10.96 22.32
C ARG A 174 26.48 10.85 22.63
N GLN A 175 26.96 11.56 23.64
CA GLN A 175 28.36 11.53 24.06
C GLN A 175 28.76 10.16 24.61
N GLU A 176 27.95 9.57 25.50
CA GLU A 176 28.16 8.22 26.04
C GLU A 176 28.21 7.17 24.91
N TYR A 177 27.33 7.27 23.91
CA TYR A 177 27.36 6.39 22.74
C TYR A 177 28.59 6.59 21.84
N GLU A 178 29.09 7.83 21.73
CA GLU A 178 30.30 8.13 20.97
C GLU A 178 31.56 7.62 21.70
N GLU A 179 31.57 7.65 23.03
CA GLU A 179 32.64 7.11 23.89
C GLU A 179 32.64 5.58 23.95
N LEU A 180 31.47 4.94 23.89
CA LEU A 180 31.33 3.48 23.88
C LEU A 180 31.60 2.85 22.50
N LYS A 181 31.81 3.65 21.44
CA LYS A 181 32.12 3.11 20.12
C LYS A 181 33.50 2.45 20.12
N PRO A 182 33.61 1.14 19.82
CA PRO A 182 34.89 0.49 19.71
C PRO A 182 35.72 1.13 18.58
N ASP A 183 37.03 1.29 18.80
CA ASP A 183 38.00 1.92 17.88
C ASP A 183 37.95 1.38 16.44
N SER A 184 37.42 0.18 16.23
CA SER A 184 37.22 -0.43 14.91
C SER A 184 36.20 0.32 14.03
N GLU A 185 35.26 1.07 14.61
CA GLU A 185 34.27 1.85 13.84
C GLU A 185 34.71 3.29 13.56
N GLN A 186 35.64 3.84 14.35
CA GLN A 186 36.08 5.23 14.20
C GLN A 186 36.99 5.45 12.97
N LYS A 187 37.61 4.38 12.43
CA LYS A 187 38.53 4.43 11.27
C LYS A 187 37.87 4.23 9.89
N LYS A 188 36.54 4.34 9.78
CA LYS A 188 35.81 4.21 8.51
C LYS A 188 35.36 5.56 7.91
N LYS A 189 36.02 6.66 8.27
CA LYS A 189 35.89 7.96 7.59
C LYS A 189 37.12 8.24 6.73
#